data_AF-A0A948P5K6-F1
#
_entry.id   AF-A0A948P5K6-F1
#
_cell.length_a   1.000
_cell.length_b   1.000
_cell.length_c   1.000
_cell.angle_alpha   90.00
_cell.angle_beta   90.00
_cell.angle_gamma   90.00
#
_symmetry.space_group_name_H-M   'P 1'
#
loop_
_entity.id
_entity.type
_entity.pdbx_description
1 polymer ?
#
loop_
_entity_poly.entity_id
_entity_poly.type
_entity_poly.pdbx_seq_one_letter_code
_entity_poly.pdbx_strand_id
1 'polypeptide(L)'
;MDKLIQPERKYKSIPWRTNVMNFFSAFEERNPPEKNKKTAGEQALQKLPGKYGYVGDNVYHVRVATGCLGGCSYCAIRFVWGALKSRSTEDILEDVESAVRDGADEIDLEAQDLGAYGMDIGTNIVNLLSGLFKVAGNCQLALNDFNPQWLIKFYPELKSIFADNQNKISYMNIPIQSASIRILKLMHRPYRIEELRNVLIDLKKAAPLLWIVSDIMVGFPGETEEDFRETKEFVKYMKDLNILNYWFTRYSDRPNTVASRMDNKIGERTIEQRVSELRDIVHQIPTKKQPEVLKV
;
A
#
# COMPACT_ATOMS: atom_id res chain seq x y z
N MET A 1 21.53 -5.54 44.96
CA MET A 1 22.00 -5.76 43.58
C MET A 1 20.88 -6.50 42.87
N ASP A 2 19.94 -5.72 42.38
CA ASP A 2 18.63 -6.16 41.92
C ASP A 2 18.72 -6.87 40.59
N LYS A 3 18.12 -8.07 40.53
CA LYS A 3 17.88 -8.80 39.29
C LYS A 3 16.77 -8.06 38.55
N LEU A 4 17.13 -7.34 37.48
CA LEU A 4 16.19 -6.82 36.49
C LEU A 4 15.46 -8.01 35.85
N ILE A 5 14.21 -8.19 36.26
CA ILE A 5 13.24 -9.10 35.65
C ILE A 5 12.99 -8.58 34.24
N GLN A 6 13.45 -9.30 33.22
CA GLN A 6 13.02 -9.02 31.85
C GLN A 6 11.53 -9.39 31.72
N PRO A 7 10.68 -8.52 31.17
CA PRO A 7 9.28 -8.84 31.00
C PRO A 7 9.15 -9.99 29.98
N GLU A 8 8.45 -11.06 30.39
CA GLU A 8 8.12 -12.18 29.51
C GLU A 8 7.41 -11.67 28.24
N ARG A 9 7.94 -12.03 27.06
CA ARG A 9 7.34 -11.69 25.77
C ARG A 9 5.94 -12.30 25.68
N LYS A 10 4.90 -11.45 25.73
CA LYS A 10 3.48 -11.86 25.72
C LYS A 10 2.94 -12.35 24.38
N TYR A 11 3.71 -12.28 23.29
CA TYR A 11 3.15 -12.43 21.95
C TYR A 11 3.76 -13.62 21.19
N LYS A 12 2.89 -14.55 20.77
CA LYS A 12 3.24 -15.69 19.90
C LYS A 12 3.33 -15.22 18.45
N SER A 13 4.44 -15.49 17.79
CA SER A 13 4.61 -15.28 16.35
C SER A 13 3.70 -16.22 15.56
N ILE A 14 2.93 -15.68 14.61
CA ILE A 14 2.13 -16.48 13.67
C ILE A 14 2.65 -16.22 12.25
N PRO A 15 3.20 -17.22 11.54
CA PRO A 15 3.74 -17.02 10.19
C PRO A 15 2.62 -16.82 9.15
N TRP A 16 2.52 -15.61 8.59
CA TRP A 16 1.49 -15.22 7.62
C TRP A 16 1.67 -15.85 6.22
N ARG A 17 2.90 -16.17 5.82
CA ARG A 17 3.23 -16.60 4.45
C ARG A 17 2.61 -17.93 4.02
N THR A 18 2.29 -18.83 4.95
CA THR A 18 1.75 -20.14 4.61
C THR A 18 0.26 -20.10 4.27
N ASN A 19 -0.49 -19.09 4.76
CA ASN A 19 -1.93 -19.03 4.55
C ASN A 19 -2.34 -18.30 3.26
N VAL A 20 -1.59 -17.31 2.79
CA VAL A 20 -2.00 -16.52 1.61
C VAL A 20 -1.79 -17.30 0.30
N MET A 21 -0.66 -18.00 0.15
CA MET A 21 -0.38 -18.81 -1.06
C MET A 21 -1.32 -20.03 -1.17
N ASN A 22 -1.65 -20.66 -0.04
CA ASN A 22 -2.65 -21.73 0.02
C ASN A 22 -4.08 -21.21 -0.22
N PHE A 23 -4.37 -19.94 0.09
CA PHE A 23 -5.68 -19.32 -0.15
C PHE A 23 -5.91 -18.97 -1.63
N PHE A 24 -4.87 -18.54 -2.35
CA PHE A 24 -4.97 -18.26 -3.79
C PHE A 24 -5.08 -19.53 -4.63
N SER A 25 -4.36 -20.60 -4.27
CA SER A 25 -4.48 -21.92 -4.93
C SER A 25 -5.85 -22.56 -4.67
N ALA A 26 -6.44 -22.37 -3.49
CA ALA A 26 -7.81 -22.82 -3.20
C ALA A 26 -8.93 -21.98 -3.87
N PHE A 27 -8.59 -20.86 -4.51
CA PHE A 27 -9.55 -19.95 -5.16
C PHE A 27 -9.85 -20.34 -6.61
N GLU A 28 -8.97 -21.11 -7.27
CA GLU A 28 -9.18 -21.60 -8.64
C GLU A 28 -10.38 -22.55 -8.75
N GLU A 29 -10.85 -23.12 -7.63
CA GLU A 29 -11.93 -24.11 -7.62
C GLU A 29 -13.31 -23.59 -7.15
N ARG A 30 -13.48 -22.29 -6.82
CA ARG A 30 -14.74 -21.81 -6.22
C ARG A 30 -15.57 -20.91 -7.14
N ASN A 31 -16.74 -21.44 -7.50
CA ASN A 31 -17.89 -20.73 -8.09
C ASN A 31 -18.19 -19.40 -7.37
N PRO A 32 -18.77 -18.40 -8.09
CA PRO A 32 -19.03 -17.08 -7.55
C PRO A 32 -19.88 -17.13 -6.26
N PRO A 33 -19.67 -16.18 -5.32
CA PRO A 33 -20.33 -16.22 -4.02
C PRO A 33 -21.84 -16.01 -4.14
N GLU A 34 -22.62 -16.87 -3.49
CA GLU A 34 -24.07 -16.74 -3.31
C GLU A 34 -24.41 -15.38 -2.66
N LYS A 35 -25.53 -14.78 -3.09
CA LYS A 35 -26.00 -13.42 -2.71
C LYS A 35 -26.14 -13.14 -1.19
N ASN A 36 -25.99 -14.14 -0.31
CA ASN A 36 -26.13 -14.02 1.15
C ASN A 36 -24.88 -14.44 1.96
N LYS A 37 -23.72 -14.68 1.32
CA LYS A 37 -22.47 -15.01 2.03
C LYS A 37 -21.65 -13.76 2.32
N LYS A 38 -21.26 -13.57 3.59
CA LYS A 38 -20.38 -12.49 4.05
C LYS A 38 -19.06 -12.49 3.26
N THR A 39 -18.59 -11.32 2.81
CA THR A 39 -17.32 -11.20 2.07
C THR A 39 -16.12 -11.61 2.94
N ALA A 40 -14.96 -11.86 2.33
CA ALA A 40 -13.74 -12.13 3.10
C ALA A 40 -13.41 -10.96 4.05
N GLY A 41 -13.70 -9.72 3.65
CA GLY A 41 -13.56 -8.53 4.50
C GLY A 41 -14.49 -8.53 5.69
N GLU A 42 -15.77 -8.87 5.49
CA GLU A 42 -16.75 -8.97 6.57
C GLU A 42 -16.41 -10.08 7.57
N GLN A 43 -15.90 -11.21 7.08
CA GLN A 43 -15.47 -12.31 7.93
C GLN A 43 -14.16 -11.99 8.68
N ALA A 44 -13.23 -11.28 8.03
CA ALA A 44 -11.99 -10.83 8.66
C ALA A 44 -12.26 -9.82 9.80
N LEU A 45 -13.26 -8.94 9.64
CA LEU A 45 -13.67 -8.00 10.69
C LEU A 45 -14.44 -8.68 11.84
N GLN A 46 -15.25 -9.71 11.56
CA GLN A 46 -16.10 -10.36 12.58
C GLN A 46 -15.41 -11.46 13.41
N LYS A 47 -14.30 -12.04 12.93
CA LYS A 47 -13.65 -13.19 13.57
C LYS A 47 -12.60 -12.83 14.63
N LEU A 48 -12.40 -11.57 14.97
CA LEU A 48 -11.28 -11.16 15.82
C LEU A 48 -11.77 -10.47 17.09
N PRO A 49 -11.87 -11.18 18.23
CA PRO A 49 -11.95 -10.53 19.54
C PRO A 49 -10.56 -10.02 19.98
N GLY A 50 -10.41 -8.73 20.30
CA GLY A 50 -9.19 -8.12 20.88
C GLY A 50 -8.35 -7.25 19.92
N LYS A 51 -7.26 -6.66 20.44
CA LYS A 51 -6.28 -5.76 19.75
C LYS A 51 -6.08 -6.14 18.29
N TYR A 52 -6.39 -5.25 17.35
CA TYR A 52 -6.51 -5.56 15.91
C TYR A 52 -5.18 -5.40 15.16
N GLY A 53 -4.15 -6.02 15.72
CA GLY A 53 -2.83 -6.05 15.13
C GLY A 53 -1.96 -7.18 15.66
N TYR A 54 -0.89 -7.48 14.93
CA TYR A 54 0.09 -8.47 15.36
C TYR A 54 1.48 -7.87 15.37
N VAL A 55 2.34 -8.40 16.24
CA VAL A 55 3.72 -7.95 16.37
C VAL A 55 4.65 -8.89 15.60
N GLY A 56 5.46 -8.34 14.70
CA GLY A 56 6.61 -9.02 14.09
C GLY A 56 7.86 -8.17 14.27
N ASP A 57 8.95 -8.70 14.85
CA ASP A 57 10.22 -7.98 15.04
C ASP A 57 10.07 -6.51 15.53
N ASN A 58 9.27 -6.28 16.59
CA ASN A 58 8.89 -4.97 17.16
C ASN A 58 8.02 -4.04 16.27
N VAL A 59 7.52 -4.53 15.14
CA VAL A 59 6.54 -3.84 14.28
C VAL A 59 5.13 -4.26 14.69
N TYR A 60 4.26 -3.31 15.00
CA TYR A 60 2.83 -3.55 15.20
C TYR A 60 2.06 -3.26 13.91
N HIS A 61 1.53 -4.30 13.28
CA HIS A 61 0.68 -4.18 12.10
C HIS A 61 -0.75 -3.88 12.53
N VAL A 62 -1.28 -2.69 12.23
CA VAL A 62 -2.66 -2.32 12.56
C VAL A 62 -3.49 -2.21 11.28
N ARG A 63 -4.54 -3.03 11.21
CA ARG A 63 -5.49 -2.92 10.11
C ARG A 63 -6.43 -1.76 10.36
N VAL A 64 -6.42 -0.74 9.51
CA VAL A 64 -7.26 0.46 9.69
C VAL A 64 -8.56 0.40 8.89
N ALA A 65 -8.58 -0.34 7.78
CA ALA A 65 -9.75 -0.53 6.95
C ALA A 65 -9.69 -1.86 6.17
N THR A 66 -10.83 -2.29 5.66
CA THR A 66 -10.93 -3.39 4.68
C THR A 66 -11.71 -2.95 3.45
N GLY A 67 -11.50 -3.63 2.32
CA GLY A 67 -12.19 -3.30 1.08
C GLY A 67 -11.66 -2.02 0.46
N CYS A 68 -12.33 -1.56 -0.60
CA CYS A 68 -11.87 -0.41 -1.38
C CYS A 68 -13.04 0.31 -2.06
N LEU A 69 -12.94 1.62 -2.24
CA LEU A 69 -13.88 2.41 -3.04
C LEU A 69 -13.58 2.36 -4.55
N GLY A 70 -12.36 1.97 -4.92
CA GLY A 70 -11.86 1.99 -6.29
C GLY A 70 -12.61 1.04 -7.24
N GLY A 71 -12.55 1.36 -8.54
CA GLY A 71 -13.12 0.55 -9.63
C GLY A 71 -12.08 0.06 -10.62
N CYS A 72 -10.84 -0.19 -10.15
CA CYS A 72 -9.70 -0.51 -11.01
C CYS A 72 -10.02 -1.71 -11.90
N SER A 73 -9.83 -1.57 -13.21
CA SER A 73 -10.30 -2.54 -14.20
C SER A 73 -9.63 -3.92 -14.09
N TYR A 74 -8.45 -4.01 -13.47
CA TYR A 74 -7.66 -5.23 -13.26
C TYR A 74 -7.76 -5.82 -11.85
N CYS A 75 -8.41 -5.13 -10.90
CA CYS A 75 -8.30 -5.46 -9.49
C CYS A 75 -9.48 -6.30 -9.00
N ALA A 76 -9.20 -7.44 -8.35
CA ALA A 76 -10.23 -8.30 -7.77
C ALA A 76 -10.61 -7.94 -6.33
N ILE A 77 -9.96 -6.93 -5.72
CA ILE A 77 -10.14 -6.60 -4.30
C ILE A 77 -11.62 -6.39 -3.95
N ARG A 78 -12.38 -5.64 -4.76
CA ARG A 78 -13.80 -5.40 -4.45
C ARG A 78 -14.67 -6.65 -4.49
N PHE A 79 -14.31 -7.64 -5.32
CA PHE A 79 -15.04 -8.91 -5.36
C PHE A 79 -14.75 -9.78 -4.13
N VAL A 80 -13.53 -9.68 -3.58
CA VAL A 80 -13.09 -10.50 -2.45
C VAL A 80 -13.43 -9.85 -1.10
N TRP A 81 -13.09 -8.57 -0.95
CA TRP A 81 -13.17 -7.82 0.31
C TRP A 81 -14.44 -6.99 0.43
N GLY A 82 -15.06 -6.62 -0.70
CA GLY A 82 -16.25 -5.76 -0.74
C GLY A 82 -15.91 -4.27 -0.82
N ALA A 83 -16.91 -3.45 -0.52
CA ALA A 83 -16.74 -2.00 -0.40
C ALA A 83 -15.88 -1.63 0.82
N LEU A 84 -15.36 -0.40 0.82
CA LEU A 84 -14.60 0.14 1.95
C LEU A 84 -15.41 0.01 3.25
N LYS A 85 -14.74 -0.49 4.29
CA LYS A 85 -15.19 -0.53 5.68
C LYS A 85 -14.03 -0.10 6.57
N SER A 86 -14.06 1.15 7.02
CA SER A 86 -13.10 1.69 7.98
C SER A 86 -13.45 1.30 9.41
N ARG A 87 -12.43 1.13 10.25
CA ARG A 87 -12.59 1.11 11.71
C ARG A 87 -12.77 2.54 12.23
N SER A 88 -13.31 2.69 13.44
CA SER A 88 -13.33 3.97 14.14
C SER A 88 -11.90 4.48 14.35
N THR A 89 -11.75 5.81 14.37
CA THR A 89 -10.42 6.40 14.57
C THR A 89 -9.97 6.13 16.00
N GLU A 90 -10.89 6.20 16.96
CA GLU A 90 -10.68 5.98 18.38
C GLU A 90 -10.09 4.60 18.66
N ASP A 91 -10.70 3.52 18.13
CA ASP A 91 -10.20 2.15 18.33
C ASP A 91 -8.79 1.97 17.74
N ILE A 92 -8.49 2.61 16.60
CA ILE A 92 -7.16 2.55 15.99
C ILE A 92 -6.14 3.27 16.89
N LEU A 93 -6.47 4.46 17.41
CA LEU A 93 -5.58 5.21 18.28
C LEU A 93 -5.32 4.48 19.60
N GLU A 94 -6.33 3.86 20.21
CA GLU A 94 -6.19 3.05 21.43
C GLU A 94 -5.30 1.82 21.20
N ASP A 95 -5.47 1.13 20.07
CA ASP A 95 -4.63 -0.01 19.69
C ASP A 95 -3.16 0.42 19.55
N VAL A 96 -2.91 1.54 18.85
CA VAL A 96 -1.56 2.05 18.63
C VAL A 96 -0.93 2.54 19.94
N GLU A 97 -1.65 3.29 20.76
CA GLU A 97 -1.16 3.72 22.08
C GLU A 97 -0.82 2.51 22.95
N SER A 98 -1.63 1.46 22.92
CA SER A 98 -1.31 0.23 23.63
C SER A 98 -0.09 -0.49 23.06
N ALA A 99 0.10 -0.51 21.75
CA ALA A 99 1.26 -1.14 21.13
C ALA A 99 2.56 -0.38 21.46
N VAL A 100 2.52 0.95 21.49
CA VAL A 100 3.63 1.81 21.90
C VAL A 100 4.02 1.51 23.35
N ARG A 101 3.04 1.41 24.27
CA ARG A 101 3.30 1.04 25.67
C ARG A 101 3.90 -0.36 25.82
N ASP A 102 3.56 -1.26 24.91
CA ASP A 102 4.10 -2.63 24.87
C ASP A 102 5.48 -2.72 24.19
N GLY A 103 6.05 -1.60 23.75
CA GLY A 103 7.41 -1.51 23.20
C GLY A 103 7.51 -1.70 21.68
N ALA A 104 6.47 -1.38 20.91
CA ALA A 104 6.58 -1.32 19.45
C ALA A 104 7.55 -0.21 19.02
N ASP A 105 8.40 -0.48 18.04
CA ASP A 105 9.32 0.50 17.43
C ASP A 105 8.76 1.08 16.13
N GLU A 106 7.87 0.33 15.47
CA GLU A 106 7.22 0.70 14.21
C GLU A 106 5.73 0.31 14.22
N ILE A 107 4.90 1.15 13.62
CA ILE A 107 3.48 0.93 13.39
C ILE A 107 3.25 0.84 11.87
N ASP A 108 2.82 -0.33 11.42
CA ASP A 108 2.51 -0.58 10.01
C ASP A 108 0.99 -0.48 9.78
N LEU A 109 0.56 0.53 9.01
CA LEU A 109 -0.85 0.74 8.69
C LEU A 109 -1.28 -0.11 7.49
N GLU A 110 -2.19 -1.06 7.73
CA GLU A 110 -2.70 -1.96 6.71
C GLU A 110 -4.12 -1.61 6.26
N ALA A 111 -4.32 -1.48 4.95
CA ALA A 111 -5.62 -1.45 4.28
C ALA A 111 -5.45 -1.87 2.82
N GLN A 112 -6.53 -2.21 2.11
CA GLN A 112 -6.46 -2.41 0.66
C GLN A 112 -6.35 -1.10 -0.14
N ASP A 113 -6.75 0.02 0.47
CA ASP A 113 -6.52 1.38 -0.03
C ASP A 113 -6.47 2.31 1.20
N LEU A 114 -5.27 2.53 1.73
CA LEU A 114 -5.08 3.32 2.95
C LEU A 114 -5.52 4.77 2.77
N GLY A 115 -5.28 5.35 1.59
CA GLY A 115 -5.67 6.71 1.28
C GLY A 115 -7.19 6.92 1.29
N ALA A 116 -7.98 5.85 1.11
CA ALA A 116 -9.43 5.89 1.18
C ALA A 116 -9.99 5.88 2.61
N TYR A 117 -9.15 5.67 3.64
CA TYR A 117 -9.62 5.55 5.01
C TYR A 117 -10.56 6.70 5.41
N GLY A 118 -11.67 6.35 6.08
CA GLY A 118 -12.56 7.30 6.72
C GLY A 118 -13.66 7.85 5.80
N MET A 119 -13.52 7.66 4.49
CA MET A 119 -14.46 8.16 3.48
C MET A 119 -15.89 7.59 3.64
N ASP A 120 -16.04 6.45 4.32
CA ASP A 120 -17.30 5.77 4.63
C ASP A 120 -17.87 6.08 6.03
N ILE A 121 -17.09 6.70 6.92
CA ILE A 121 -17.46 6.95 8.33
C ILE A 121 -17.37 8.43 8.73
N GLY A 122 -17.32 9.35 7.77
CA GLY A 122 -17.35 10.79 8.03
C GLY A 122 -16.03 11.39 8.53
N THR A 123 -14.90 10.72 8.29
CA THR A 123 -13.55 11.24 8.57
C THR A 123 -12.66 11.07 7.33
N ASN A 124 -11.34 11.18 7.47
CA ASN A 124 -10.41 10.96 6.38
C ASN A 124 -9.01 10.54 6.90
N ILE A 125 -8.12 10.23 5.96
CA ILE A 125 -6.73 9.85 6.24
C ILE A 125 -5.93 10.97 6.94
N VAL A 126 -6.24 12.24 6.69
CA VAL A 126 -5.57 13.40 7.34
C VAL A 126 -5.82 13.38 8.85
N ASN A 127 -7.07 13.18 9.26
CA ASN A 127 -7.47 13.09 10.65
C ASN A 127 -6.84 11.88 11.34
N LEU A 128 -6.83 10.72 10.67
CA LEU A 128 -6.21 9.52 11.19
C LEU A 128 -4.72 9.72 11.46
N LEU A 129 -3.96 10.20 10.46
CA LEU A 129 -2.52 10.42 10.61
C LEU A 129 -2.23 11.47 11.69
N SER A 130 -3.00 12.56 11.71
CA SER A 130 -2.88 13.59 12.76
C SER A 130 -3.10 13.03 14.18
N GLY A 131 -4.06 12.11 14.34
CA GLY A 131 -4.28 11.42 15.61
C GLY A 131 -3.15 10.46 15.95
N LEU A 132 -2.71 9.66 14.96
CA LEU A 132 -1.66 8.67 15.15
C LEU A 132 -0.34 9.29 15.60
N PHE A 133 0.11 10.40 15.00
CA PHE A 133 1.35 11.06 15.44
C PHE A 133 1.31 11.62 16.86
N LYS A 134 0.11 11.84 17.44
CA LYS A 134 -0.04 12.25 18.84
C LYS A 134 0.14 11.08 19.81
N VAL A 135 -0.24 9.86 19.42
CA VAL A 135 -0.23 8.68 20.29
C VAL A 135 0.93 7.72 20.02
N ALA A 136 1.53 7.78 18.82
CA ALA A 136 2.59 6.86 18.38
C ALA A 136 3.94 7.09 19.07
N GLY A 137 4.07 8.06 19.97
CA GLY A 137 5.31 8.32 20.70
C GLY A 137 6.50 8.53 19.75
N ASN A 138 7.54 7.71 19.88
CA ASN A 138 8.73 7.72 19.04
C ASN A 138 8.72 6.67 17.92
N CYS A 139 7.62 5.92 17.76
CA CYS A 139 7.53 4.88 16.74
C CYS A 139 7.58 5.47 15.33
N GLN A 140 8.14 4.70 14.40
CA GLN A 140 8.03 4.97 12.97
C GLN A 140 6.65 4.53 12.47
N LEU A 141 6.11 5.23 11.47
CA LEU A 141 4.91 4.83 10.75
C LEU A 141 5.28 4.38 9.34
N ALA A 142 4.78 3.20 8.96
CA ALA A 142 4.80 2.70 7.60
C ALA A 142 3.39 2.79 7.00
N LEU A 143 3.28 3.38 5.80
CA LEU A 143 2.03 3.61 5.10
C LEU A 143 1.95 2.72 3.85
N ASN A 144 1.11 1.69 3.88
CA ASN A 144 0.98 0.75 2.76
C ASN A 144 -0.24 1.03 1.87
N ASP A 145 -0.16 0.65 0.60
CA ASP A 145 -1.27 0.69 -0.36
C ASP A 145 -1.98 2.07 -0.45
N PHE A 146 -1.20 3.16 -0.54
CA PHE A 146 -1.74 4.51 -0.60
C PHE A 146 -2.05 4.93 -2.04
N ASN A 147 -3.32 4.86 -2.45
CA ASN A 147 -3.69 5.18 -3.82
C ASN A 147 -3.39 6.66 -4.18
N PRO A 148 -2.68 6.93 -5.30
CA PRO A 148 -2.35 8.27 -5.80
C PRO A 148 -3.50 9.28 -5.80
N GLN A 149 -4.73 8.86 -6.11
CA GLN A 149 -5.88 9.77 -6.18
C GLN A 149 -6.14 10.47 -4.83
N TRP A 150 -5.97 9.74 -3.72
CA TRP A 150 -6.17 10.26 -2.39
C TRP A 150 -4.99 11.09 -1.94
N LEU A 151 -3.78 10.70 -2.36
CA LEU A 151 -2.59 11.49 -2.06
C LEU A 151 -2.74 12.86 -2.70
N ILE A 152 -3.06 12.94 -4.00
CA ILE A 152 -3.30 14.21 -4.68
C ILE A 152 -4.40 15.01 -3.99
N LYS A 153 -5.54 14.37 -3.69
CA LYS A 153 -6.70 15.03 -3.08
C LYS A 153 -6.37 15.66 -1.73
N PHE A 154 -5.68 14.94 -0.85
CA PHE A 154 -5.44 15.35 0.52
C PHE A 154 -4.05 15.99 0.72
N TYR A 155 -3.22 16.06 -0.33
CA TYR A 155 -1.85 16.54 -0.22
C TYR A 155 -1.71 17.94 0.43
N PRO A 156 -2.57 18.94 0.15
CA PRO A 156 -2.46 20.25 0.79
C PRO A 156 -2.48 20.19 2.33
N GLU A 157 -3.26 19.27 2.90
CA GLU A 157 -3.36 19.07 4.35
C GLU A 157 -2.31 18.07 4.86
N LEU A 158 -2.00 17.03 4.08
CA LEU A 158 -0.99 16.04 4.43
C LEU A 158 0.41 16.65 4.48
N LYS A 159 0.71 17.67 3.65
CA LYS A 159 2.05 18.26 3.54
C LYS A 159 2.63 18.70 4.89
N SER A 160 1.85 19.39 5.72
CA SER A 160 2.31 19.81 7.06
C SER A 160 2.53 18.62 7.98
N ILE A 161 1.63 17.63 7.94
CA ILE A 161 1.77 16.39 8.73
C ILE A 161 3.07 15.67 8.39
N PHE A 162 3.38 15.51 7.10
CA PHE A 162 4.63 14.89 6.66
C PHE A 162 5.86 15.71 7.05
N ALA A 163 5.81 17.04 6.93
CA ALA A 163 6.91 17.92 7.30
C ALA A 163 7.21 17.89 8.81
N ASP A 164 6.18 17.99 9.64
CA ASP A 164 6.28 18.03 11.10
C ASP A 164 6.71 16.67 11.67
N ASN A 165 6.41 15.58 10.95
CA ASN A 165 6.69 14.21 11.38
C ASN A 165 7.70 13.48 10.47
N GLN A 166 8.55 14.21 9.74
CA GLN A 166 9.48 13.63 8.77
C GLN A 166 10.46 12.58 9.36
N ASN A 167 10.71 12.63 10.67
CA ASN A 167 11.54 11.66 11.39
C ASN A 167 10.77 10.44 11.93
N LYS A 168 9.45 10.39 11.72
CA LYS A 168 8.54 9.33 12.20
C LYS A 168 7.78 8.65 11.07
N ILE A 169 8.11 8.94 9.81
CA ILE A 169 7.51 8.29 8.64
C ILE A 169 8.64 7.72 7.81
N SER A 170 8.89 6.43 7.96
CA SER A 170 10.01 5.75 7.32
C SER A 170 9.68 5.32 5.90
N TYR A 171 8.42 4.93 5.66
CA TYR A 171 8.04 4.19 4.47
C TYR A 171 6.64 4.57 3.95
N MET A 172 6.51 4.68 2.63
CA MET A 172 5.23 4.83 1.95
C MET A 172 5.18 4.06 0.64
N ASN A 173 4.16 3.21 0.46
CA ASN A 173 3.84 2.57 -0.81
C ASN A 173 2.76 3.36 -1.57
N ILE A 174 3.06 3.77 -2.80
CA ILE A 174 2.16 4.52 -3.69
C ILE A 174 2.08 3.77 -5.02
N PRO A 175 1.15 2.83 -5.20
CA PRO A 175 1.10 2.01 -6.40
C PRO A 175 0.61 2.84 -7.60
N ILE A 176 1.50 3.27 -8.50
CA ILE A 176 1.19 4.12 -9.66
C ILE A 176 0.60 3.31 -10.82
N GLN A 177 0.99 2.06 -10.95
CA GLN A 177 0.56 1.07 -11.94
C GLN A 177 1.04 1.36 -13.37
N SER A 178 0.85 2.57 -13.89
CA SER A 178 1.39 3.01 -15.19
C SER A 178 1.61 4.52 -15.20
N ALA A 179 2.53 5.02 -16.03
CA ALA A 179 2.67 6.45 -16.26
C ALA A 179 1.96 6.93 -17.52
N SER A 180 1.43 6.03 -18.36
CA SER A 180 0.65 6.42 -19.55
C SER A 180 -0.75 6.87 -19.15
N ILE A 181 -1.14 8.08 -19.59
CA ILE A 181 -2.49 8.60 -19.37
C ILE A 181 -3.54 7.66 -19.97
N ARG A 182 -3.25 7.10 -21.15
CA ARG A 182 -4.19 6.21 -21.84
C ARG A 182 -4.36 4.90 -21.08
N ILE A 183 -3.27 4.32 -20.61
CA ILE A 183 -3.32 3.08 -19.82
C ILE A 183 -3.94 3.32 -18.44
N LEU A 184 -3.63 4.43 -17.77
CA LEU A 184 -4.30 4.82 -16.52
C LEU A 184 -5.82 4.95 -16.69
N LYS A 185 -6.29 5.52 -17.80
CA LYS A 185 -7.73 5.56 -18.12
C LYS A 185 -8.33 4.17 -18.28
N LEU A 186 -7.68 3.29 -19.04
CA LEU A 186 -8.13 1.89 -19.21
C LEU A 186 -8.07 1.09 -17.90
N MET A 187 -7.14 1.44 -17.01
CA MET A 187 -7.02 0.91 -15.66
C MET A 187 -8.10 1.43 -14.70
N HIS A 188 -8.91 2.42 -15.12
CA HIS A 188 -9.85 3.17 -14.29
C HIS A 188 -9.19 3.88 -13.10
N ARG A 189 -8.07 4.56 -13.36
CA ARG A 189 -7.30 5.33 -12.37
C ARG A 189 -7.64 6.82 -12.52
N PRO A 190 -8.39 7.43 -11.58
CA PRO A 190 -8.92 8.78 -11.75
C PRO A 190 -7.94 9.85 -11.26
N TYR A 191 -6.75 9.90 -11.85
CA TYR A 191 -5.77 10.96 -11.62
C TYR A 191 -4.92 11.18 -12.87
N ARG A 192 -4.22 12.33 -12.90
CA ARG A 192 -3.23 12.64 -13.92
C ARG A 192 -1.83 12.38 -13.39
N ILE A 193 -0.98 11.77 -14.20
CA ILE A 193 0.37 11.40 -13.79
C ILE A 193 1.23 12.64 -13.50
N GLU A 194 0.97 13.75 -14.19
CA GLU A 194 1.69 15.01 -14.00
C GLU A 194 1.37 15.66 -12.65
N GLU A 195 0.11 15.57 -12.21
CA GLU A 195 -0.30 16.05 -10.89
C GLU A 195 0.38 15.22 -9.80
N LEU A 196 0.37 13.90 -9.94
CA LEU A 196 1.06 13.01 -9.02
C LEU A 196 2.56 13.30 -8.96
N ARG A 197 3.21 13.51 -10.11
CA ARG A 197 4.64 13.85 -10.18
C ARG A 197 4.95 15.08 -9.34
N ASN A 198 4.16 16.15 -9.48
CA ASN A 198 4.37 17.39 -8.74
C ASN A 198 4.18 17.18 -7.24
N VAL A 199 3.15 16.41 -6.85
CA VAL A 199 2.90 16.04 -5.45
C VAL A 199 4.06 15.22 -4.87
N LEU A 200 4.59 14.25 -5.61
CA LEU A 200 5.72 13.43 -5.15
C LEU A 200 7.02 14.23 -4.98
N ILE A 201 7.30 15.16 -5.90
CA ILE A 201 8.45 16.06 -5.79
C ILE A 201 8.34 16.91 -4.52
N ASP A 202 7.17 17.49 -4.26
CA ASP A 202 6.97 18.33 -3.09
C ASP A 202 6.95 17.50 -1.79
N LEU A 203 6.37 16.30 -1.82
CA LEU A 203 6.34 15.37 -0.69
C LEU A 203 7.76 14.98 -0.28
N LYS A 204 8.62 14.65 -1.26
CA LYS A 204 10.02 14.30 -0.99
C LYS A 204 10.82 15.48 -0.44
N LYS A 205 10.46 16.73 -0.75
CA LYS A 205 11.06 17.92 -0.12
C LYS A 205 10.57 18.11 1.32
N ALA A 206 9.30 17.86 1.58
CA ALA A 206 8.70 17.98 2.92
C ALA A 206 9.19 16.86 3.88
N ALA A 207 9.39 15.65 3.36
CA ALA A 207 9.92 14.52 4.12
C ALA A 207 11.11 13.86 3.36
N PRO A 208 12.32 14.43 3.45
CA PRO A 208 13.50 13.96 2.69
C PRO A 208 13.89 12.51 2.97
N LEU A 209 13.67 12.04 4.20
CA LEU A 209 14.00 10.68 4.64
C LEU A 209 12.94 9.64 4.25
N LEU A 210 11.77 10.08 3.77
CA LEU A 210 10.68 9.17 3.42
C LEU A 210 11.10 8.23 2.29
N TRP A 211 11.06 6.93 2.55
CA TRP A 211 11.28 5.92 1.53
C TRP A 211 9.99 5.64 0.77
N ILE A 212 9.89 6.14 -0.46
CA ILE A 212 8.71 5.98 -1.31
C ILE A 212 8.94 4.84 -2.29
N VAL A 213 8.04 3.87 -2.32
CA VAL A 213 8.03 2.76 -3.28
C VAL A 213 6.76 2.79 -4.11
N SER A 214 6.88 2.56 -5.41
CA SER A 214 5.77 2.52 -6.34
C SER A 214 5.73 1.22 -7.12
N ASP A 215 4.54 0.64 -7.22
CA ASP A 215 4.27 -0.51 -8.07
C ASP A 215 3.96 -0.04 -9.50
N ILE A 216 4.61 -0.67 -10.48
CA ILE A 216 4.33 -0.50 -11.91
C ILE A 216 3.97 -1.86 -12.49
N MET A 217 2.83 -1.92 -13.17
CA MET A 217 2.31 -3.11 -13.83
C MET A 217 2.62 -3.04 -15.32
N VAL A 218 3.35 -4.04 -15.81
CA VAL A 218 3.80 -4.12 -17.20
C VAL A 218 2.94 -5.11 -17.98
N GLY A 219 2.58 -4.75 -19.21
CA GLY A 219 1.83 -5.63 -20.10
C GLY A 219 0.32 -5.61 -19.89
N PHE A 220 -0.23 -4.49 -19.39
CA PHE A 220 -1.67 -4.32 -19.28
C PHE A 220 -2.35 -4.47 -20.66
N PRO A 221 -3.55 -5.09 -20.77
CA PRO A 221 -4.22 -5.29 -22.05
C PRO A 221 -4.35 -3.99 -22.86
N GLY A 222 -3.82 -4.02 -24.08
CA GLY A 222 -3.77 -2.86 -24.96
C GLY A 222 -2.58 -1.91 -24.78
N GLU A 223 -1.59 -2.20 -23.93
CA GLU A 223 -0.36 -1.39 -23.77
C GLU A 223 0.51 -1.37 -25.03
N THR A 224 0.66 -0.20 -25.67
CA THR A 224 1.51 -0.04 -26.85
C THR A 224 2.96 0.26 -26.45
N GLU A 225 3.86 0.27 -27.43
CA GLU A 225 5.24 0.69 -27.21
C GLU A 225 5.35 2.15 -26.75
N GLU A 226 4.44 3.00 -27.23
CA GLU A 226 4.41 4.41 -26.83
C GLU A 226 4.02 4.59 -25.36
N ASP A 227 3.01 3.86 -24.86
CA ASP A 227 2.64 3.92 -23.44
C ASP A 227 3.75 3.40 -22.53
N PHE A 228 4.44 2.35 -23.01
CA PHE A 228 5.58 1.81 -22.29
C PHE A 228 6.75 2.80 -22.28
N ARG A 229 6.98 3.52 -23.39
CA ARG A 229 7.97 4.61 -23.46
C ARG A 229 7.66 5.73 -22.47
N GLU A 230 6.40 6.18 -22.39
CA GLU A 230 5.96 7.17 -21.39
C GLU A 230 6.25 6.69 -19.96
N THR A 231 6.00 5.41 -19.68
CA THR A 231 6.31 4.79 -18.38
C THR A 231 7.81 4.74 -18.10
N LYS A 232 8.64 4.34 -19.08
CA LYS A 232 10.10 4.36 -18.96
C LYS A 232 10.64 5.76 -18.67
N GLU A 233 10.14 6.77 -19.38
CA GLU A 233 10.57 8.16 -19.20
C GLU A 233 10.21 8.69 -17.82
N PHE A 234 9.00 8.40 -17.32
CA PHE A 234 8.62 8.73 -15.96
C PHE A 234 9.51 8.05 -14.92
N VAL A 235 9.74 6.74 -15.07
CA VAL A 235 10.59 5.97 -14.14
C VAL A 235 12.01 6.53 -14.10
N LYS A 236 12.61 6.79 -15.27
CA LYS A 236 13.93 7.42 -15.39
C LYS A 236 13.97 8.78 -14.72
N TYR A 237 13.01 9.66 -15.04
CA TYR A 237 12.95 11.01 -14.47
C TYR A 237 12.88 11.00 -12.94
N MET A 238 12.00 10.17 -12.36
CA MET A 238 11.84 10.09 -10.91
C MET A 238 13.02 9.41 -10.21
N LYS A 239 13.72 8.48 -10.91
CA LYS A 239 14.97 7.88 -10.44
C LYS A 239 16.11 8.90 -10.43
N ASP A 240 16.26 9.70 -11.48
CA ASP A 240 17.29 10.74 -11.58
C ASP A 240 17.13 11.80 -10.46
N LEU A 241 15.90 12.01 -9.98
CA LEU A 241 15.58 12.85 -8.82
C LEU A 241 15.67 12.13 -7.47
N ASN A 242 15.93 10.82 -7.45
CA ASN A 242 15.95 9.97 -6.24
C ASN A 242 14.66 10.07 -5.40
N ILE A 243 13.50 10.13 -6.06
CA ILE A 243 12.20 10.27 -5.39
C ILE A 243 11.51 8.91 -5.17
N LEU A 244 11.54 8.05 -6.19
CA LEU A 244 10.82 6.78 -6.19
C LEU A 244 11.73 5.59 -6.33
N ASN A 245 11.39 4.56 -5.56
CA ASN A 245 11.81 3.19 -5.77
C ASN A 245 10.68 2.39 -6.40
N TYR A 246 10.97 1.24 -6.99
CA TYR A 246 9.99 0.53 -7.81
C TYR A 246 9.89 -0.96 -7.54
N TRP A 247 8.65 -1.46 -7.60
CA TRP A 247 8.34 -2.87 -7.83
C TRP A 247 7.67 -3.02 -9.19
N PHE A 248 8.30 -3.81 -10.06
CA PHE A 248 7.75 -4.15 -11.36
C PHE A 248 7.00 -5.47 -11.29
N THR A 249 5.71 -5.41 -11.57
CA THR A 249 4.82 -6.56 -11.62
C THR A 249 4.38 -6.83 -13.04
N ARG A 250 4.12 -8.10 -13.37
CA ARG A 250 3.56 -8.50 -14.66
C ARG A 250 2.04 -8.45 -14.56
N TYR A 251 1.39 -7.95 -15.60
CA TYR A 251 -0.06 -8.11 -15.71
C TYR A 251 -0.42 -9.60 -15.67
N SER A 252 -1.48 -9.92 -14.95
CA SER A 252 -2.05 -11.26 -14.87
C SER A 252 -3.56 -11.12 -14.73
N ASP A 253 -4.29 -11.92 -15.52
CA ASP A 253 -5.74 -11.91 -15.48
C ASP A 253 -6.24 -12.30 -14.09
N ARG A 254 -7.15 -11.49 -13.57
CA ARG A 254 -7.89 -11.80 -12.35
C ARG A 254 -9.34 -12.11 -12.72
N PRO A 255 -9.92 -13.23 -12.23
CA PRO A 255 -11.28 -13.61 -12.56
C PRO A 255 -12.28 -12.47 -12.34
N ASN A 256 -13.23 -12.33 -13.26
CA ASN A 256 -14.33 -11.36 -13.23
C ASN A 256 -13.94 -9.87 -13.39
N THR A 257 -12.66 -9.54 -13.55
CA THR A 257 -12.22 -8.16 -13.77
C THR A 257 -12.50 -7.70 -15.21
N VAL A 258 -12.64 -6.39 -15.43
CA VAL A 258 -12.84 -5.82 -16.78
C VAL A 258 -11.63 -6.14 -17.66
N ALA A 259 -10.43 -5.94 -17.14
CA ALA A 259 -9.17 -6.20 -17.83
C ALA A 259 -9.05 -7.66 -18.28
N SER A 260 -9.58 -8.62 -17.51
CA SER A 260 -9.57 -10.04 -17.91
C SER A 260 -10.28 -10.30 -19.24
N ARG A 261 -11.29 -9.49 -19.57
CA ARG A 261 -12.10 -9.61 -20.80
C ARG A 261 -11.63 -8.68 -21.93
N MET A 262 -10.61 -7.87 -21.70
CA MET A 262 -10.08 -6.96 -22.72
C MET A 262 -9.26 -7.73 -23.77
N ASP A 263 -9.43 -7.36 -25.04
CA ASP A 263 -8.61 -7.85 -26.14
C ASP A 263 -7.19 -7.23 -26.12
N ASN A 264 -6.34 -7.64 -27.08
CA ASN A 264 -4.98 -7.13 -27.25
C ASN A 264 -4.07 -7.35 -26.02
N LYS A 265 -4.12 -8.57 -25.46
CA LYS A 265 -3.18 -9.00 -24.42
C LYS A 265 -1.75 -8.94 -24.95
N ILE A 266 -0.82 -8.52 -24.08
CA ILE A 266 0.60 -8.47 -24.42
C ILE A 266 1.22 -9.84 -24.19
N GLY A 267 1.96 -10.34 -25.17
CA GLY A 267 2.64 -11.64 -25.07
C GLY A 267 3.72 -11.65 -23.99
N GLU A 268 3.89 -12.79 -23.33
CA GLU A 268 4.81 -12.94 -22.19
C GLU A 268 6.24 -12.45 -22.51
N ARG A 269 6.79 -12.82 -23.67
CA ARG A 269 8.13 -12.39 -24.11
C ARG A 269 8.28 -10.86 -24.11
N THR A 270 7.27 -10.13 -24.57
CA THR A 270 7.28 -8.66 -24.58
C THR A 270 7.20 -8.12 -23.16
N ILE A 271 6.36 -8.72 -22.29
CA ILE A 271 6.27 -8.33 -20.87
C ILE A 271 7.63 -8.52 -20.18
N GLU A 272 8.29 -9.66 -20.40
CA GLU A 272 9.60 -9.95 -19.81
C GLU A 272 10.68 -8.97 -20.26
N GLN A 273 10.73 -8.69 -21.56
CA GLN A 273 11.64 -7.68 -22.12
C GLN A 273 11.41 -6.31 -21.46
N ARG A 274 10.16 -5.85 -21.40
CA ARG A 274 9.79 -4.55 -20.83
C ARG A 274 10.11 -4.46 -19.34
N VAL A 275 9.86 -5.53 -18.57
CA VAL A 275 10.26 -5.60 -17.15
C VAL A 275 11.78 -5.53 -17.01
N SER A 276 12.55 -6.19 -17.88
CA SER A 276 14.00 -6.10 -17.88
C SER A 276 14.47 -4.67 -18.14
N GLU A 277 13.95 -4.01 -19.18
CA GLU A 277 14.30 -2.62 -19.50
C GLU A 277 14.04 -1.66 -18.33
N LEU A 278 12.91 -1.81 -17.63
CA LEU A 278 12.62 -1.01 -16.44
C LEU A 278 13.56 -1.30 -15.26
N ARG A 279 13.96 -2.56 -15.07
CA ARG A 279 14.95 -2.95 -14.05
C ARG A 279 16.33 -2.38 -14.35
N ASP A 280 16.73 -2.37 -15.61
CA ASP A 280 17.98 -1.77 -16.05
C ASP A 280 18.00 -0.26 -15.82
N ILE A 281 16.85 0.42 -15.93
CA ILE A 281 16.75 1.83 -15.55
C ILE A 281 17.04 2.01 -14.06
N VAL A 282 16.48 1.20 -13.15
CA VAL A 282 16.57 1.46 -11.70
C VAL A 282 17.80 0.84 -11.02
N HIS A 283 18.47 -0.15 -11.63
CA HIS A 283 19.73 -0.78 -11.20
C HIS A 283 19.91 -1.10 -9.69
N GLN A 284 18.83 -1.39 -8.97
CA GLN A 284 18.80 -2.08 -7.67
C GLN A 284 17.33 -2.39 -7.33
N ILE A 285 17.01 -3.66 -7.04
CA ILE A 285 15.68 -4.05 -6.55
C ILE A 285 15.62 -3.67 -5.08
N PRO A 286 14.63 -2.90 -4.61
CA PRO A 286 14.44 -2.68 -3.18
C PRO A 286 14.18 -4.03 -2.50
N THR A 287 15.14 -4.51 -1.72
CA THR A 287 14.85 -5.56 -0.74
C THR A 287 13.98 -4.97 0.35
N LYS A 288 12.94 -5.69 0.78
CA LYS A 288 12.01 -5.31 1.87
C LYS A 288 12.68 -5.10 3.26
N LYS A 289 14.01 -4.97 3.34
CA LYS A 289 14.77 -4.80 4.59
C LYS A 289 15.45 -3.42 4.67
N GLN A 290 14.83 -2.62 5.54
CA GLN A 290 15.31 -1.54 6.42
C GLN A 290 16.11 -0.36 5.84
N PRO A 291 15.75 0.89 6.18
CA PRO A 291 16.77 1.91 6.36
C PRO A 291 17.71 1.42 7.47
N GLU A 292 18.99 1.24 7.15
CA GLU A 292 20.03 1.17 8.16
C GLU A 292 19.93 2.46 8.98
N VAL A 293 19.33 2.34 10.17
CA VAL A 293 19.42 3.35 11.20
C VAL A 293 20.91 3.55 11.45
N LEU A 294 21.40 4.72 11.01
CA LEU A 294 22.58 5.42 11.51
C LEU A 294 23.72 4.51 11.97
N LYS A 295 24.60 4.12 11.03
CA LYS A 295 26.00 3.84 11.38
C LYS A 295 26.85 5.07 11.10
N VAL A 296 26.72 6.09 11.95
CA VAL A 296 27.80 6.86 12.61
C VAL A 296 27.20 7.48 13.86
#